data_AF-A0A923LKJ3-F1
#
_entry.id   AF-A0A923LKJ3-F1
#
_cell.length_a   1.000
_cell.length_b   1.000
_cell.length_c   1.000
_cell.angle_alpha   90.00
_cell.angle_beta   90.00
_cell.angle_gamma   90.00
#
_symmetry.space_group_name_H-M   'P 1'
#
loop_
_entity.id
_entity.type
_entity.pdbx_description
1 polymer ?
#
loop_
_entity_poly.entity_id
_entity_poly.type
_entity_poly.pdbx_seq_one_letter_code
_entity_poly.pdbx_strand_id
1 'polypeptide(L)' 'MKPKKIIHRQWSPVICPGCREVIKENEDLSKVEYVRTKRKTDVLFHTACIDNVWGTGYKSKQTEENGDGENL' A
#
# COMPACT_ATOMS: atom_id res chain seq x y z
N MET A 1 16.82 -38.44 0.51
CA MET A 1 15.72 -37.46 0.35
C MET A 1 16.28 -36.07 0.57
N LYS A 2 16.23 -35.17 -0.42
CA LYS A 2 16.71 -33.79 -0.25
C LYS A 2 15.59 -32.97 0.43
N PRO A 3 15.87 -32.17 1.48
CA PRO A 3 14.84 -31.30 2.05
C PRO A 3 14.46 -30.25 1.00
N LYS A 4 13.17 -30.19 0.64
CA LYS A 4 12.61 -29.13 -0.20
C LYS A 4 12.81 -27.82 0.57
N LYS A 5 13.66 -26.95 0.04
CA LYS A 5 13.85 -25.59 0.57
C LYS A 5 12.53 -24.85 0.38
N ILE A 6 11.78 -24.66 1.46
CA ILE A 6 10.59 -23.82 1.46
C ILE A 6 11.10 -22.39 1.29
N ILE A 7 11.01 -21.86 0.07
CA ILE A 7 11.29 -20.46 -0.21
C ILE A 7 10.13 -19.70 0.42
N HIS A 8 10.34 -19.20 1.64
CA HIS A 8 9.35 -18.36 2.32
C HIS A 8 9.27 -17.05 1.53
N ARG A 9 8.35 -16.97 0.56
CA ARG A 9 7.96 -15.72 -0.10
C ARG A 9 7.26 -14.84 0.94
N GLN A 10 8.03 -14.15 1.76
CA GLN A 10 7.49 -13.07 2.58
C GLN A 10 7.40 -11.81 1.71
N TRP A 11 6.46 -11.83 0.76
CA TRP A 11 6.00 -10.61 0.13
C TRP A 11 4.80 -10.14 0.94
N SER A 12 5.05 -9.55 2.11
CA SER A 12 3.97 -8.92 2.85
C SER A 12 3.44 -7.78 1.98
N PRO A 13 2.12 -7.70 1.73
CA PRO A 13 1.56 -6.56 1.02
C PRO A 13 1.88 -5.29 1.81
N VAL A 14 2.27 -4.24 1.08
CA VAL A 14 2.50 -2.92 1.69
C VAL A 14 1.12 -2.30 1.94
N ILE A 15 0.85 -1.93 3.19
CA ILE A 15 -0.45 -1.36 3.60
C ILE A 15 -0.24 0.11 3.92
N CYS A 16 -1.02 0.98 3.28
CA CYS A 16 -0.95 2.41 3.55
C CYS A 16 -1.48 2.71 4.99
N PRO A 17 -0.71 3.39 5.87
CA PRO A 17 -1.12 3.62 7.26
C PRO A 17 -2.31 4.57 7.43
N GLY A 18 -2.46 5.57 6.55
CA GLY A 18 -3.60 6.49 6.59
C GLY A 18 -4.88 5.84 6.06
N CYS A 19 -4.71 4.86 5.18
CA CYS A 19 -5.77 4.27 4.40
C CYS A 19 -6.29 2.93 4.95
N ARG A 20 -5.35 2.09 5.39
CA ARG A 20 -5.46 0.64 5.55
C ARG A 20 -5.76 -0.16 4.28
N GLU A 21 -5.56 0.43 3.11
CA GLU A 21 -5.61 -0.28 1.82
C GLU A 21 -4.22 -0.79 1.43
N VAL A 22 -4.22 -1.87 0.68
CA VAL A 22 -3.01 -2.45 0.08
C VAL A 22 -2.57 -1.56 -1.06
N ILE A 23 -1.32 -1.09 -1.01
CA ILE A 23 -0.65 -0.45 -2.13
C ILE A 23 -0.22 -1.56 -3.08
N LYS A 24 -0.81 -1.61 -4.27
CA LYS A 24 -0.47 -2.62 -5.28
C LYS A 24 0.78 -2.19 -6.01
N GLU A 25 1.64 -3.14 -6.39
CA GLU A 25 2.82 -2.85 -7.22
C GLU A 25 2.48 -2.27 -8.60
N ASN A 26 1.29 -2.59 -9.10
CA ASN A 26 0.76 -2.09 -10.37
C ASN A 26 -0.01 -0.78 -10.22
N GLU A 27 -0.06 -0.21 -9.02
CA GLU A 27 -0.72 1.07 -8.77
C GLU A 27 0.15 2.23 -9.30
N ASP A 28 -0.50 3.32 -9.72
CA ASP A 28 0.21 4.49 -10.21
C ASP A 28 1.20 5.01 -9.15
N LEU A 29 2.50 4.83 -9.38
CA LEU A 29 3.56 5.26 -8.47
C LEU A 29 3.54 6.77 -8.20
N SER A 30 2.89 7.56 -9.07
CA SER A 30 2.68 9.00 -8.89
C SER A 30 1.68 9.36 -7.79
N LYS A 31 0.88 8.39 -7.30
CA LYS A 31 -0.13 8.58 -6.24
C LYS A 31 0.33 8.05 -4.88
N VAL A 32 1.58 7.59 -4.78
CA VAL A 32 2.16 7.04 -3.55
C VAL A 32 3.43 7.79 -3.20
N GLU A 33 3.56 8.10 -1.91
CA GLU A 33 4.72 8.72 -1.32
C GLU A 33 5.55 7.68 -0.58
N TYR A 34 6.87 7.85 -0.65
CA TYR A 34 7.84 7.05 0.08
C TYR A 34 8.59 7.92 1.08
N VAL A 35 8.58 7.49 2.34
CA VAL A 35 9.33 8.16 3.41
C VAL A 35 10.17 7.14 4.16
N ARG A 36 11.48 7.37 4.20
CA ARG A 36 12.40 6.66 5.08
C ARG A 36 12.50 7.40 6.41
N THR A 37 11.97 6.81 7.48
CA THR A 37 12.06 7.41 8.82
C THR A 37 13.48 7.33 9.39
N LYS A 38 13.79 8.19 10.37
CA LYS A 38 15.09 8.18 11.09
C LYS A 38 15.43 6.81 11.71
N ARG A 39 14.43 6.00 12.04
CA ARG A 39 14.60 4.63 12.58
C ARG A 39 14.83 3.57 11.50
N LYS A 40 15.08 3.97 10.25
CA LYS A 40 15.30 3.09 9.09
C LYS A 40 14.09 2.19 8.79
N THR A 41 12.88 2.72 8.98
CA THR A 41 11.64 2.08 8.56
C THR A 41 11.17 2.75 7.27
N ASP A 42 10.87 1.94 6.26
CA ASP A 42 10.22 2.36 5.01
C ASP A 42 8.72 2.51 5.25
N VAL A 43 8.18 3.68 4.94
CA VAL A 43 6.74 3.94 4.99
C VAL A 43 6.30 4.35 3.60
N LEU A 44 5.37 3.59 3.04
CA LEU A 44 4.69 3.95 1.79
C LEU A 44 3.24 4.27 2.12
N PHE A 45 2.71 5.34 1.55
CA PHE A 45 1.34 5.75 1.73
C PHE A 45 0.84 6.51 0.51
N HIS A 46 -0.46 6.48 0.25
CA HIS A 46 -1.05 7.30 -0.80
C HIS A 46 -0.82 8.78 -0.51
N THR A 47 -0.47 9.59 -1.51
CA THR A 47 -0.23 11.04 -1.34
C THR A 47 -1.44 11.74 -0.69
N ALA A 48 -2.66 11.29 -1.03
CA ALA A 48 -3.90 11.77 -0.43
C ALA A 48 -4.07 11.45 1.06
N CYS A 49 -3.28 10.50 1.60
CA CYS A 49 -3.28 10.11 3.00
C CYS A 49 -2.24 10.81 3.85
N ILE A 50 -1.49 11.79 3.33
CA ILE A 50 -0.45 12.49 4.08
C ILE A 50 -0.98 13.06 5.42
N ASP A 51 -2.16 13.69 5.39
CA ASP A 51 -2.78 14.26 6.59
C ASP A 51 -3.28 13.19 7.57
N ASN A 52 -3.76 12.06 7.05
CA ASN A 52 -4.20 10.92 7.86
C ASN A 52 -3.00 10.20 8.51
N VAL A 53 -1.83 10.17 7.85
CA VAL A 53 -0.60 9.55 8.36
C VAL A 53 0.08 10.43 9.40
N TRP A 54 0.11 11.74 9.19
CA TRP A 54 0.82 12.68 10.07
C TRP A 54 -0.09 13.46 11.04
N GLY A 55 -1.40 13.24 11.00
CA GLY A 55 -2.34 13.65 12.04
C GLY A 55 -2.92 15.06 11.91
N THR A 56 -2.90 15.66 10.73
CA THR A 56 -3.43 17.01 10.47
C THR A 56 -4.90 17.03 10.03
N GLY A 57 -5.53 15.88 9.75
CA GLY A 57 -6.98 15.82 9.48
C GLY A 57 -7.51 14.38 9.37
N TYR A 58 -8.69 14.13 9.95
CA TYR A 58 -9.40 12.85 9.88
C TYR A 58 -10.38 12.90 8.70
N LYS A 59 -10.10 12.21 7.58
CA LYS A 59 -11.09 12.05 6.49
C LYS A 59 -11.25 10.58 6.10
N SER A 60 -12.48 10.10 6.27
CA SER A 60 -13.01 8.81 5.81
C SER A 60 -12.85 8.67 4.29
N LYS A 61 -12.42 7.49 3.85
CA LYS A 61 -12.25 7.18 2.43
C LYS A 61 -13.55 6.97 1.69
N GLN A 62 -13.54 7.32 0.42
CA GLN A 62 -14.45 6.77 -0.58
C GLN A 62 -13.68 5.67 -1.34
N THR A 63 -14.23 4.45 -1.32
CA THR A 63 -13.84 3.36 -2.22
C THR A 63 -14.57 3.60 -3.53
N GLU A 64 -13.85 3.99 -4.59
CA GLU A 64 -14.40 3.93 -5.94
C GLU A 64 -14.24 2.50 -6.47
N GLU A 65 -15.31 1.73 -6.29
CA GLU A 65 -15.53 0.48 -6.99
C GLU A 65 -15.73 0.80 -8.48
N ASN A 66 -14.66 0.74 -9.27
CA ASN A 66 -14.82 0.63 -10.72
C ASN A 66 -14.96 -0.86 -11.06
N GLY A 67 -16.19 -1.38 -10.93
CA GLY A 67 -16.65 -2.43 -11.82
C GLY A 67 -16.91 -1.82 -13.19
N ASP A 68 -16.55 -2.54 -14.25
CA ASP A 68 -17.29 -2.71 -15.51
C ASP A 68 -16.39 -3.47 -16.50
N GLY A 69 -16.94 -4.54 -17.08
CA GLY A 69 -16.19 -5.55 -17.81
C GLY A 69 -15.89 -5.23 -19.28
N GLU A 70 -15.04 -6.07 -19.86
CA GLU A 70 -15.14 -6.42 -21.27
C GLU A 70 -15.25 -7.94 -21.40
N ASN A 71 -16.45 -8.34 -21.79
CA ASN A 71 -16.80 -9.63 -22.37
C ASN A 71 -16.39 -9.58 -23.85
N LEU A 72 -15.49 -10.45 -24.29
CA LEU A 72 -15.40 -10.96 -25.66
C LEU A 72 -14.57 -12.24 -25.73
#